data_AF-A0A1Z5HUX3-F1
#
_entry.id   AF-A0A1Z5HUX3-F1
#
_cell.length_a   1.000
_cell.length_b   1.000
_cell.length_c   1.000
_cell.angle_alpha   90.00
_cell.angle_beta   90.00
_cell.angle_gamma   90.00
#
_symmetry.space_group_name_H-M   'P 1'
#
loop_
_entity.id
_entity.type
_entity.pdbx_description
1 polymer ?
#
loop_
_entity_poly.entity_id
_entity_poly.type
_entity_poly.pdbx_seq_one_letter_code
_entity_poly.pdbx_strand_id
1 'polypeptide(L)'
;MLLEKILPVLERYNVHTCYLFGSRATGGAGPDSDVDLAVLFFPYDPTVHNLDLQVEMEAALSRTLHPLKVDLVFLQKEKITFRFEVISSGKVIYCRDHDERTDFEDIVVRDYLDFAPFLNRYYREMLEAIEGGEFFAE
;
A
#
# COMPACT_ATOMS: atom_id res chain seq x y z
N MET A 1 7.86 -18.04 8.47
CA MET A 1 6.70 -18.72 7.82
C MET A 1 6.13 -17.97 6.61
N LEU A 2 5.62 -16.73 6.73
CA LEU A 2 5.13 -15.98 5.55
C LEU A 2 6.28 -15.43 4.70
N LEU A 3 7.18 -14.66 5.33
CA LEU A 3 8.33 -14.04 4.66
C LEU A 3 9.19 -15.06 3.90
N GLU A 4 9.56 -16.18 4.56
CA GLU A 4 10.39 -17.24 3.97
C GLU A 4 9.80 -17.79 2.67
N LYS A 5 8.47 -17.84 2.54
CA LYS A 5 7.80 -18.32 1.33
C LYS A 5 7.89 -17.29 0.21
N ILE A 6 7.66 -16.01 0.50
CA ILE A 6 7.61 -14.96 -0.53
C ILE A 6 8.98 -14.38 -0.87
N LEU A 7 9.98 -14.55 0.00
CA LEU A 7 11.32 -13.99 -0.16
C LEU A 7 11.94 -14.27 -1.54
N PRO A 8 11.88 -15.49 -2.11
CA PRO A 8 12.42 -15.75 -3.44
C PRO A 8 11.74 -14.96 -4.54
N VAL A 9 10.43 -14.68 -4.38
CA VAL A 9 9.67 -13.85 -5.32
C VAL A 9 10.10 -12.39 -5.17
N LEU A 10 10.19 -11.87 -3.95
CA LEU A 10 10.64 -10.50 -3.68
C LEU A 10 12.05 -10.25 -4.24
N GLU A 11 12.97 -11.20 -4.05
CA GLU A 11 14.34 -11.12 -4.58
C GLU A 11 14.37 -11.18 -6.11
N ARG A 12 13.62 -12.12 -6.72
CA ARG A 12 13.53 -12.27 -8.18
C ARG A 12 13.09 -10.98 -8.87
N TYR A 13 12.12 -10.28 -8.29
CA TYR A 13 11.59 -9.04 -8.86
C TYR A 13 12.30 -7.79 -8.35
N ASN A 14 13.41 -7.94 -7.65
CA ASN A 14 14.23 -6.84 -7.15
C ASN A 14 13.47 -5.85 -6.25
N VAL A 15 12.51 -6.36 -5.46
CA VAL A 15 11.78 -5.55 -4.48
C VAL A 15 12.76 -4.96 -3.48
N HIS A 16 12.60 -3.69 -3.14
CA HIS A 16 13.41 -3.00 -2.13
C HIS A 16 12.83 -3.19 -0.72
N THR A 17 11.53 -2.93 -0.55
CA THR A 17 10.82 -3.07 0.73
C THR A 17 9.44 -3.66 0.48
N CYS A 18 8.95 -4.50 1.39
CA CYS A 18 7.60 -5.03 1.38
C CYS A 18 6.92 -4.77 2.74
N TYR A 19 5.73 -4.19 2.68
CA TYR A 19 4.84 -3.96 3.81
C TYR A 19 3.67 -4.95 3.73
N LEU A 20 3.34 -5.55 4.87
CA LEU A 20 2.05 -6.19 5.08
C LEU A 20 1.10 -5.14 5.66
N PHE A 21 0.01 -4.84 4.97
CA PHE A 21 -0.98 -3.85 5.43
C PHE A 21 -2.38 -4.48 5.55
N GLY A 22 -3.40 -3.65 5.73
CA GLY A 22 -4.79 -4.08 5.76
C GLY A 22 -5.16 -4.92 6.99
N SER A 23 -6.18 -5.77 6.83
CA SER A 23 -6.83 -6.50 7.92
C SER A 23 -5.88 -7.46 8.66
N ARG A 24 -4.88 -8.00 7.96
CA ARG A 24 -3.84 -8.87 8.54
C ARG A 24 -2.80 -8.09 9.34
N ALA A 25 -2.55 -6.82 9.01
CA ALA A 25 -1.66 -5.98 9.79
C ALA A 25 -2.30 -5.57 11.13
N THR A 26 -3.60 -5.27 11.12
CA THR A 26 -4.37 -4.76 12.28
C THR A 26 -4.96 -5.85 13.18
N GLY A 27 -4.83 -7.13 12.83
CA GLY A 27 -5.25 -8.26 13.66
C GLY A 27 -6.74 -8.64 13.52
N GLY A 28 -7.46 -8.02 12.58
CA GLY A 28 -8.87 -8.31 12.29
C GLY A 28 -9.10 -9.41 11.23
N ALA A 29 -8.03 -9.98 10.69
CA ALA A 29 -8.11 -10.97 9.63
C ALA A 29 -8.65 -12.33 10.11
N GLY A 30 -9.61 -12.86 9.34
CA GLY A 30 -10.05 -14.25 9.46
C GLY A 30 -9.06 -15.22 8.78
N PRO A 31 -9.31 -16.54 8.89
CA PRO A 31 -8.46 -17.57 8.29
C PRO A 31 -8.28 -17.40 6.77
N ASP A 32 -9.36 -17.02 6.09
CA ASP A 32 -9.44 -16.89 4.62
C ASP A 32 -9.19 -15.46 4.11
N SER A 33 -8.80 -14.53 4.98
CA SER A 33 -8.57 -13.14 4.55
C SER A 33 -7.43 -13.05 3.55
N ASP A 34 -7.57 -12.17 2.57
CA ASP A 34 -6.53 -11.89 1.59
C ASP A 34 -5.26 -11.34 2.28
N VAL A 35 -4.12 -11.45 1.61
CA VAL A 35 -2.83 -10.96 2.09
C VAL A 35 -2.50 -9.68 1.33
N ASP A 36 -2.69 -8.54 1.99
CA ASP A 36 -2.45 -7.22 1.40
C ASP A 36 -0.96 -6.85 1.52
N LEU A 37 -0.26 -6.78 0.38
CA LEU A 37 1.17 -6.50 0.29
C LEU A 37 1.44 -5.24 -0.51
N ALA A 38 2.17 -4.30 0.07
CA ALA A 38 2.65 -3.12 -0.64
C ALA A 38 4.15 -3.23 -0.84
N VAL A 39 4.64 -2.95 -2.04
CA VAL A 39 6.08 -3.02 -2.34
C VAL A 39 6.63 -1.68 -2.81
N LEU A 40 7.89 -1.47 -2.44
CA LEU A 40 8.75 -0.41 -2.94
C LEU A 40 9.87 -1.00 -3.79
N PHE A 41 10.35 -0.19 -4.70
CA PHE A 41 11.45 -0.46 -5.62
C PHE A 41 12.40 0.73 -5.56
N PHE A 42 13.69 0.43 -5.61
CA PHE A 42 14.73 1.43 -5.67
C PHE A 42 15.81 0.96 -6.65
N PRO A 43 16.03 1.68 -7.77
CA PRO A 43 15.24 2.80 -8.27
C PRO A 43 13.83 2.38 -8.73
N TYR A 44 12.86 3.30 -8.67
CA TYR A 44 11.53 3.11 -9.26
C TYR A 44 11.44 3.75 -10.64
N ASP A 45 10.84 3.02 -11.57
CA ASP A 45 10.60 3.43 -12.96
C ASP A 45 9.18 3.00 -13.37
N PRO A 46 8.24 3.93 -13.63
CA PRO A 46 6.87 3.60 -14.03
C PRO A 46 6.75 2.79 -15.33
N THR A 47 7.76 2.84 -16.22
CA THR A 47 7.75 2.10 -17.48
C THR A 47 8.05 0.62 -17.27
N VAL A 48 8.93 0.32 -16.32
CA VAL A 48 9.32 -1.04 -15.90
C VAL A 48 8.33 -1.59 -14.87
N HIS A 49 8.07 -0.82 -13.83
CA HIS A 49 7.21 -1.18 -12.71
C HIS A 49 5.75 -0.84 -13.06
N ASN A 50 5.28 -1.31 -14.21
CA ASN A 50 3.96 -1.03 -14.75
C ASN A 50 2.90 -2.03 -14.22
N LEU A 51 1.68 -2.00 -14.77
CA LEU A 51 0.60 -2.88 -14.33
C LEU A 51 0.87 -4.36 -14.66
N ASP A 52 1.51 -4.63 -15.80
CA ASP A 52 1.80 -6.00 -16.23
C ASP A 52 2.76 -6.68 -15.25
N LEU A 53 3.80 -5.97 -14.80
CA LEU A 53 4.71 -6.46 -13.76
C LEU A 53 3.96 -6.72 -12.44
N GLN A 54 3.09 -5.80 -12.04
CA GLN A 54 2.31 -5.93 -10.81
C GLN A 54 1.44 -7.20 -10.84
N VAL A 55 0.70 -7.42 -11.94
CA VAL A 55 -0.13 -8.62 -12.12
C VAL A 55 0.71 -9.91 -12.15
N GLU A 56 1.87 -9.88 -12.83
CA GLU A 56 2.78 -11.04 -12.86
C GLU A 56 3.27 -11.41 -11.45
N MET A 57 3.71 -10.40 -10.71
CA MET A 57 4.20 -10.55 -9.34
C MET A 57 3.10 -11.03 -8.39
N GLU A 58 1.91 -10.44 -8.46
CA GLU A 58 0.74 -10.82 -7.66
C GLU A 58 0.38 -12.29 -7.90
N ALA A 59 0.36 -12.73 -9.17
CA ALA A 59 0.11 -14.12 -9.52
C ALA A 59 1.21 -15.06 -8.98
N ALA A 60 2.48 -14.63 -8.99
CA ALA A 60 3.59 -15.41 -8.42
C ALA A 60 3.47 -15.55 -6.89
N LEU A 61 3.12 -14.47 -6.20
CA LEU A 61 2.89 -14.46 -4.75
C LEU A 61 1.68 -15.31 -4.37
N SER A 62 0.56 -15.16 -5.09
CA SER A 62 -0.66 -15.95 -4.87
C SER A 62 -0.43 -17.44 -5.08
N ARG A 63 0.34 -17.85 -6.09
CA ARG A 63 0.74 -19.26 -6.27
C ARG A 63 1.56 -19.79 -5.09
N THR A 64 2.42 -18.94 -4.54
CA THR A 64 3.32 -19.30 -3.43
C THR A 64 2.60 -19.38 -2.09
N LEU A 65 1.54 -18.57 -1.92
CA LEU A 65 0.75 -18.47 -0.69
C LEU A 65 -0.58 -19.23 -0.73
N HIS A 66 -0.82 -20.01 -1.79
CA HIS A 66 -2.02 -20.83 -1.94
C HIS A 66 -2.33 -21.64 -0.66
N PRO A 67 -3.59 -21.65 -0.18
CA PRO A 67 -4.81 -21.15 -0.82
C PRO A 67 -5.12 -19.66 -0.63
N LEU A 68 -4.27 -18.89 0.05
CA LEU A 68 -4.50 -17.47 0.30
C LEU A 68 -4.34 -16.66 -0.99
N LYS A 69 -5.21 -15.69 -1.22
CA LYS A 69 -5.03 -14.68 -2.26
C LYS A 69 -4.13 -13.56 -1.76
N VAL A 70 -3.44 -12.91 -2.68
CA VAL A 70 -2.57 -11.78 -2.41
C VAL A 70 -3.10 -10.59 -3.19
N ASP A 71 -3.30 -9.46 -2.51
CA ASP A 71 -3.50 -8.17 -3.16
C ASP A 71 -2.16 -7.42 -3.12
N LEU A 72 -1.61 -7.12 -4.29
CA LEU A 72 -0.29 -6.50 -4.42
C LEU A 72 -0.42 -5.09 -4.97
N VAL A 73 0.13 -4.12 -4.24
CA VAL A 73 0.18 -2.71 -4.65
C VAL A 73 1.62 -2.22 -4.76
N PHE A 74 1.89 -1.41 -5.79
CA PHE A 74 3.18 -0.72 -5.92
C PHE A 74 3.04 0.66 -5.28
N LEU A 75 3.66 0.82 -4.11
CA LEU A 75 3.34 1.94 -3.21
C LEU A 75 3.66 3.30 -3.85
N GLN A 76 4.65 3.38 -4.75
CA GLN A 76 5.00 4.62 -5.46
C GLN A 76 3.95 5.06 -6.50
N LYS A 77 3.03 4.19 -6.94
CA LYS A 77 1.92 4.55 -7.84
C LYS A 77 0.73 5.14 -7.11
N GLU A 78 0.63 4.89 -5.82
CA GLU A 78 -0.58 5.14 -5.06
C GLU A 78 -0.75 6.61 -4.67
N LYS A 79 -1.98 6.98 -4.35
CA LYS A 79 -2.29 8.32 -3.85
C LYS A 79 -1.65 8.55 -2.50
N ILE A 80 -1.38 9.82 -2.17
CA ILE A 80 -0.67 10.19 -0.94
C ILE A 80 -1.35 9.67 0.33
N THR A 81 -2.70 9.64 0.35
CA THR A 81 -3.48 9.13 1.47
C THR A 81 -3.25 7.64 1.71
N PHE A 82 -3.23 6.85 0.62
CA PHE A 82 -3.01 5.41 0.69
C PHE A 82 -1.54 5.09 1.02
N ARG A 83 -0.60 5.85 0.44
CA ARG A 83 0.81 5.76 0.84
C ARG A 83 0.99 5.96 2.34
N PHE A 84 0.39 7.02 2.88
CA PHE A 84 0.43 7.33 4.30
C PHE A 84 -0.21 6.23 5.16
N GLU A 85 -1.37 5.71 4.75
CA GLU A 85 -2.03 4.59 5.44
C GLU A 85 -1.14 3.35 5.56
N VAL A 86 -0.50 2.95 4.45
CA VAL A 86 0.38 1.78 4.40
C VAL A 86 1.61 1.97 5.30
N ILE A 87 2.27 3.12 5.26
CA ILE A 87 3.49 3.32 6.08
C ILE A 87 3.17 3.51 7.57
N SER A 88 1.98 4.03 7.90
CA SER A 88 1.61 4.32 9.29
C SER A 88 1.02 3.12 10.02
N SER A 89 0.26 2.27 9.32
CA SER A 89 -0.43 1.11 9.91
C SER A 89 0.16 -0.24 9.49
N GLY A 90 0.90 -0.27 8.38
CA GLY A 90 1.51 -1.47 7.85
C GLY A 90 2.72 -1.93 8.66
N LYS A 91 3.07 -3.21 8.49
CA LYS A 91 4.24 -3.84 9.08
C LYS A 91 5.25 -4.13 7.99
N VAL A 92 6.47 -3.62 8.15
CA VAL A 92 7.57 -3.93 7.24
C VAL A 92 7.97 -5.39 7.46
N ILE A 93 7.79 -6.22 6.44
CA ILE A 93 8.12 -7.65 6.49
C ILE A 93 9.39 -7.99 5.71
N TYR A 94 9.83 -7.12 4.80
CA TYR A 94 11.08 -7.24 4.07
C TYR A 94 11.62 -5.85 3.77
N CYS A 95 12.93 -5.65 3.92
CA CYS A 95 13.60 -4.38 3.63
C CYS A 95 15.07 -4.66 3.32
N ARG A 96 15.59 -4.09 2.23
CA ARG A 96 17.00 -4.21 1.85
C ARG A 96 17.86 -3.13 2.49
N ASP A 97 17.41 -1.90 2.43
CA ASP A 97 18.07 -0.74 3.01
C ASP A 97 17.07 0.08 3.84
N HIS A 98 17.42 0.29 5.12
CA HIS A 98 16.56 1.01 6.04
C HIS A 98 16.55 2.52 5.80
N ASP A 99 17.67 3.08 5.35
CA ASP A 99 17.84 4.52 5.12
C ASP A 99 17.02 4.93 3.90
N GLU A 100 17.15 4.21 2.77
CA GLU A 100 16.36 4.48 1.55
C GLU A 100 14.85 4.34 1.79
N ARG A 101 14.45 3.37 2.63
CA ARG A 101 13.05 3.20 3.03
C ARG A 101 12.59 4.38 3.89
N THR A 102 13.36 4.77 4.89
CA THR A 102 12.97 5.85 5.81
C THR A 102 12.93 7.20 5.10
N ASP A 103 13.82 7.46 4.15
CA ASP A 103 13.75 8.63 3.27
C ASP A 103 12.43 8.69 2.48
N PHE A 104 11.96 7.55 1.96
CA PHE A 104 10.65 7.46 1.30
C PHE A 104 9.50 7.73 2.28
N GLU A 105 9.54 7.12 3.47
CA GLU A 105 8.52 7.30 4.50
C GLU A 105 8.43 8.77 4.95
N ASP A 106 9.56 9.44 5.15
CA ASP A 106 9.63 10.86 5.53
C ASP A 106 9.01 11.77 4.47
N ILE A 107 9.29 11.52 3.19
CA ILE A 107 8.66 12.24 2.08
C ILE A 107 7.14 12.06 2.11
N VAL A 108 6.66 10.83 2.28
CA VAL A 108 5.22 10.54 2.34
C VAL A 108 4.56 11.21 3.54
N VAL A 109 5.18 11.17 4.73
CA VAL A 109 4.65 11.83 5.93
C VAL A 109 4.54 13.33 5.72
N ARG A 110 5.61 13.97 5.22
CA ARG A 110 5.64 15.41 4.95
C ARG A 110 4.54 15.79 3.96
N ASP A 111 4.51 15.13 2.80
CA ASP A 111 3.57 15.45 1.72
C ASP A 111 2.12 15.21 2.15
N TYR A 112 1.86 14.19 2.99
CA TYR A 112 0.54 13.96 3.58
C TYR A 112 0.14 15.07 4.55
N LEU A 113 1.04 15.49 5.45
CA LEU A 113 0.75 16.55 6.42
C LEU A 113 0.48 17.90 5.75
N ASP A 114 1.15 18.19 4.63
CA ASP A 114 0.86 19.38 3.82
C ASP A 114 -0.52 19.29 3.14
N PHE A 115 -0.94 18.08 2.76
CA PHE A 115 -2.22 17.85 2.08
C PHE A 115 -3.42 17.68 3.03
N ALA A 116 -3.20 17.21 4.26
CA ALA A 116 -4.24 16.89 5.22
C ALA A 116 -5.19 18.05 5.56
N PRO A 117 -4.73 19.32 5.70
CA PRO A 117 -5.63 20.46 5.93
C PRO A 117 -6.67 20.63 4.82
N PHE A 118 -6.28 20.41 3.56
CA PHE A 118 -7.16 20.53 2.40
C PHE A 118 -8.21 19.42 2.39
N LEU A 119 -7.80 18.18 2.67
CA LEU A 119 -8.72 17.05 2.81
C LEU A 119 -9.74 17.27 3.92
N ASN A 120 -9.28 17.70 5.10
CA ASN A 120 -10.16 17.95 6.24
C ASN A 120 -11.21 19.03 5.95
N ARG A 121 -10.81 20.08 5.22
CA ARG A 121 -11.75 21.11 4.77
C ARG A 121 -12.76 20.56 3.77
N TYR A 122 -12.28 19.86 2.74
CA TYR A 122 -13.15 19.26 1.72
C TYR A 122 -14.19 18.30 2.33
N TYR A 123 -13.76 17.41 3.23
CA TYR A 123 -14.68 16.48 3.89
C TYR A 123 -15.70 17.20 4.78
N ARG A 124 -15.30 18.27 5.47
CA ARG A 124 -16.23 19.07 6.27
C ARG A 124 -17.31 19.71 5.40
N GLU A 125 -16.91 20.40 4.34
CA GLU A 125 -17.84 21.06 3.41
C GLU A 125 -18.79 20.03 2.76
N MET A 126 -18.27 18.85 2.39
CA MET A 126 -19.08 17.77 1.83
C MET A 126 -20.11 17.21 2.83
N LEU A 127 -19.71 17.02 4.10
CA LEU A 127 -20.62 16.55 5.14
C LEU A 127 -21.73 17.57 5.42
N GLU A 128 -21.38 18.86 5.51
CA GLU A 128 -22.34 19.94 5.69
C GLU A 128 -23.37 19.99 4.54
N ALA A 129 -22.95 19.77 3.28
CA ALA A 129 -23.85 19.73 2.13
C ALA A 129 -24.80 18.52 2.14
N ILE A 130 -24.33 17.36 2.61
CA ILE A 130 -25.16 16.16 2.77
C ILE A 130 -26.20 16.38 3.89
N GLU A 131 -25.79 16.93 5.03
CA GLU A 131 -26.68 17.24 6.15
C GLU A 131 -27.68 18.36 5.80
N GLY A 132 -27.27 19.32 4.98
CA GLY A 132 -28.10 20.42 4.49
C GLY A 132 -29.12 20.03 3.42
N GLY A 133 -29.07 18.80 2.89
CA GLY A 133 -30.01 18.31 1.87
C GLY A 133 -29.82 18.87 0.46
N GLU A 134 -28.70 19.55 0.19
CA GLU A 134 -28.43 20.18 -1.12
C GLU A 134 -28.19 19.17 -2.26
N PHE A 135 -28.07 17.87 -1.95
CA PHE A 135 -27.89 16.80 -2.92
C PHE A 135 -29.19 16.19 -3.48
N PHE A 136 -30.36 16.49 -2.92
CA PHE A 136 -31.66 15.90 -3.35
C PHE A 136 -32.57 16.87 -4.11
N ALA A 137 -32.06 18.03 -4.52
CA ALA A 137 -32.82 19.03 -5.26
C ALA A 137 -32.48 19.02 -6.75
N GLU A 138 -32.91 17.99 -7.48
CA GLU A 138 -33.28 18.04 -8.91
C GLU A 138 -34.38 17.03 -9.23
#